data_AF-A0A9P7N794-F1
#
_entry.id   AF-A0A9P7N794-F1
#
_cell.length_a   1.000
_cell.length_b   1.000
_cell.length_c   1.000
_cell.angle_alpha   90.00
_cell.angle_beta   90.00
_cell.angle_gamma   90.00
#
_symmetry.space_group_name_H-M   'P 1'
#
loop_
_entity.id
_entity.type
_entity.pdbx_description
1 polymer ?
#
loop_
_entity_poly.entity_id
_entity_poly.type
_entity_poly.pdbx_seq_one_letter_code
_entity_poly.pdbx_strand_id
1 'polypeptide(L)'
;MTTDRMPLMLDNAMPMDHNNVDDLFGDGVSLQLSMRSVSKQLPHRLDELRNHGCCQAVAWSKSGTIASLTPDGQGLELRLLRCHPDDGTWDLSEATTCDLVKGSPAIPLIHLEWGPTNSPELAVIDAVGRVVVVTFGISLNHPFLTRRVDADTVDSLNAVS
;
A
#
# COMPACT_ATOMS: atom_id res chain seq x y z
N MET A 1 -0.16 -32.52 -83.11
CA MET A 1 0.81 -31.54 -82.57
C MET A 1 0.79 -31.69 -81.06
N THR A 2 1.86 -32.29 -80.55
CA THR A 2 2.16 -32.58 -79.15
C THR A 2 2.86 -31.38 -78.50
N THR A 3 2.66 -31.18 -77.20
CA THR A 3 3.64 -30.99 -76.10
C THR A 3 3.15 -29.96 -75.10
N ASP A 4 3.51 -29.96 -73.82
CA ASP A 4 3.99 -30.93 -72.83
C ASP A 4 4.26 -30.06 -71.57
N ARG A 5 4.03 -30.62 -70.38
CA ARG A 5 4.67 -30.30 -69.08
C ARG A 5 4.60 -28.91 -68.41
N MET A 6 4.05 -28.90 -67.19
CA MET A 6 4.44 -27.97 -66.10
C MET A 6 5.86 -28.31 -65.60
N PRO A 7 6.64 -27.33 -65.09
CA PRO A 7 6.82 -27.31 -63.62
C PRO A 7 6.95 -25.92 -62.98
N LEU A 8 6.43 -25.83 -61.75
CA LEU A 8 6.78 -24.86 -60.72
C LEU A 8 8.26 -25.00 -60.36
N MET A 9 9.00 -23.88 -60.36
CA MET A 9 10.25 -23.71 -59.64
C MET A 9 10.22 -22.34 -58.97
N LEU A 10 9.95 -22.32 -57.65
CA LEU A 10 10.33 -21.21 -56.78
C LEU A 10 11.85 -21.27 -56.67
N ASP A 11 12.55 -20.46 -57.44
CA ASP A 11 13.98 -20.24 -57.26
C ASP A 11 14.26 -18.74 -57.39
N ASN A 12 14.14 -18.05 -56.27
CA ASN A 12 15.09 -17.00 -55.90
C ASN A 12 14.99 -16.81 -54.39
N ALA A 13 15.49 -17.80 -53.65
CA ALA A 13 15.95 -17.58 -52.29
C ALA A 13 17.05 -16.52 -52.37
N MET A 14 16.66 -15.25 -52.18
CA MET A 14 17.61 -14.20 -51.87
C MET A 14 18.35 -14.67 -50.61
N PRO A 15 19.69 -14.78 -50.63
CA PRO A 15 20.43 -15.05 -49.42
C PRO A 15 20.20 -13.85 -48.49
N MET A 16 19.26 -14.00 -47.54
CA MET A 16 19.30 -13.21 -46.32
C MET A 16 20.63 -13.61 -45.68
N ASP A 17 21.61 -12.72 -45.83
CA ASP A 17 22.85 -12.79 -45.07
C ASP A 17 22.45 -12.71 -43.59
N HIS A 18 22.36 -13.87 -42.97
CA HIS A 18 22.03 -14.07 -41.56
C HIS A 18 23.16 -13.58 -40.63
N ASN A 19 24.09 -12.76 -41.14
CA ASN A 19 25.26 -12.26 -40.42
C ASN A 19 25.15 -10.80 -39.95
N ASN A 20 23.96 -10.19 -39.97
CA ASN A 20 23.80 -8.81 -39.47
C ASN A 20 22.70 -8.65 -38.41
N VAL A 21 22.46 -9.69 -37.62
CA VAL A 21 21.65 -9.58 -36.38
C VAL A 21 22.50 -9.64 -35.11
N ASP A 22 23.79 -9.97 -35.22
CA ASP A 22 24.73 -10.00 -34.09
C ASP A 22 25.26 -8.61 -33.71
N ASP A 23 25.19 -7.63 -34.61
CA ASP A 23 25.69 -6.26 -34.34
C ASP A 23 24.60 -5.33 -33.75
N LEU A 24 23.36 -5.82 -33.60
CA LEU A 24 22.25 -5.08 -32.97
C LEU A 24 22.34 -5.08 -31.43
N PHE A 25 23.06 -6.05 -30.88
CA PHE A 25 23.48 -6.07 -29.47
C PHE A 25 24.97 -5.81 -29.43
N GLY A 26 25.33 -4.56 -29.77
CA GLY A 26 26.71 -4.10 -29.87
C GLY A 26 27.62 -4.74 -28.83
N ASP A 27 28.71 -5.32 -29.35
CA ASP A 27 29.85 -5.88 -28.65
C ASP A 27 30.02 -5.29 -27.24
N GLY A 28 29.72 -6.11 -26.24
CA GLY A 28 30.59 -6.30 -25.08
C GLY A 28 31.02 -5.07 -24.28
N VAL A 29 30.40 -3.90 -24.41
CA VAL A 29 30.54 -2.83 -23.43
C VAL A 29 29.80 -3.34 -22.21
N SER A 30 30.56 -4.03 -21.37
CA SER A 30 30.22 -4.26 -19.97
C SER A 30 29.93 -2.87 -19.42
N LEU A 31 28.67 -2.45 -19.48
CA LEU A 31 28.16 -1.37 -18.66
C LEU A 31 28.40 -1.89 -17.25
N GLN A 32 29.59 -1.59 -16.72
CA GLN A 32 29.84 -1.59 -15.29
C GLN A 32 28.92 -0.50 -14.77
N LEU A 33 27.64 -0.84 -14.66
CA LEU A 33 26.73 -0.24 -13.71
C LEU A 33 27.53 -0.32 -12.42
N SER A 34 28.11 0.81 -12.02
CA SER A 34 28.68 0.94 -10.71
C SER A 34 27.56 0.52 -9.80
N MET A 35 27.64 -0.71 -9.29
CA MET A 35 26.73 -1.21 -8.29
C MET A 35 27.04 -0.32 -7.12
N ARG A 36 26.31 0.82 -7.01
CA ARG A 36 26.32 1.65 -5.82
C ARG A 36 26.17 0.64 -4.71
N SER A 37 27.19 0.58 -3.84
CA SER A 37 27.21 -0.34 -2.72
C SER A 37 25.83 -0.29 -2.10
N VAL A 38 25.11 -1.41 -2.19
CA VAL A 38 23.73 -1.50 -1.71
C VAL A 38 23.75 -0.92 -0.31
N SER A 39 23.03 0.19 -0.11
CA SER A 39 23.14 0.95 1.14
C SER A 39 22.88 -0.02 2.29
N LYS A 40 23.63 0.08 3.39
CA LYS A 40 23.42 -0.80 4.57
C LYS A 40 21.98 -0.77 5.09
N GLN A 41 21.20 0.23 4.69
CA GLN A 41 19.78 0.39 4.95
C GLN A 41 18.92 -0.66 4.24
N LEU A 42 19.26 -1.07 3.02
CA LEU A 42 18.47 -2.05 2.26
C LEU A 42 18.44 -3.43 2.94
N PRO A 43 19.58 -4.04 3.33
CA PRO A 43 19.58 -5.29 4.07
C PRO A 43 18.81 -5.20 5.39
N HIS A 44 18.93 -4.09 6.11
CA HIS A 44 18.20 -3.88 7.36
C HIS A 44 16.69 -3.82 7.14
N ARG A 45 16.21 -3.08 6.14
CA ARG A 45 14.78 -3.01 5.80
C ARG A 45 14.24 -4.36 5.35
N LEU A 46 15.06 -5.15 4.66
CA LEU A 46 14.69 -6.49 4.22
C LEU A 46 14.61 -7.47 5.40
N ASP A 47 15.46 -7.31 6.41
CA ASP A 47 15.40 -8.06 7.66
C ASP A 47 14.16 -7.68 8.50
N GLU A 48 13.82 -6.38 8.57
CA GLU A 48 12.58 -5.91 9.19
C GLU A 48 11.34 -6.50 8.50
N LEU A 49 11.27 -6.46 7.17
CA LEU A 49 10.18 -7.04 6.39
C LEU A 49 10.08 -8.57 6.60
N ARG A 50 11.20 -9.26 6.78
CA ARG A 50 11.21 -10.69 7.09
C ARG A 50 10.70 -10.99 8.49
N ASN A 51 11.05 -10.16 9.46
CA ASN A 51 10.68 -10.36 10.86
C ASN A 51 9.24 -9.92 11.17
N HIS A 52 8.74 -8.88 10.49
CA HIS A 52 7.44 -8.25 10.80
C HIS A 52 6.39 -8.38 9.69
N GLY A 53 6.75 -8.92 8.52
CA GLY A 53 5.85 -9.00 7.37
C GLY A 53 5.54 -7.64 6.76
N CYS A 54 4.27 -7.38 6.44
CA CYS A 54 3.83 -6.10 5.86
C CYS A 54 3.77 -5.00 6.93
N CYS A 55 4.77 -4.11 6.95
CA CYS A 55 4.89 -3.02 7.92
C CYS A 55 4.30 -1.70 7.37
N GLN A 56 2.99 -1.67 7.14
CA GLN A 56 2.31 -0.45 6.70
C GLN A 56 2.24 0.56 7.85
N ALA A 57 3.33 1.31 8.01
CA ALA A 57 3.47 2.31 9.07
C ALA A 57 2.72 3.61 8.77
N VAL A 58 2.15 3.77 7.57
CA VAL A 58 1.37 4.93 7.16
C VAL A 58 0.14 4.46 6.42
N ALA A 59 -1.03 5.01 6.76
CA ALA A 59 -2.29 4.70 6.11
C ALA A 59 -3.18 5.96 6.01
N TRP A 60 -4.00 6.07 4.97
CA TRP A 60 -4.92 7.18 4.76
C TRP A 60 -6.38 6.73 4.79
N SER A 61 -7.23 7.52 5.47
CA SER A 61 -8.68 7.31 5.49
C SER A 61 -9.35 7.93 4.27
N LYS A 62 -10.57 7.48 3.96
CA LYS A 62 -11.43 8.12 2.94
C LYS A 62 -11.77 9.57 3.26
N SER A 63 -11.78 9.96 4.53
CA SER A 63 -12.03 11.33 4.99
C SER A 63 -10.80 12.24 4.91
N GLY A 64 -9.64 11.73 4.47
CA GLY A 64 -8.41 12.52 4.31
C GLY A 64 -7.53 12.64 5.55
N THR A 65 -7.86 11.90 6.63
CA THR A 65 -6.97 11.72 7.79
C THR A 65 -5.87 10.75 7.43
N ILE A 66 -4.63 11.16 7.66
CA ILE A 66 -3.42 10.36 7.51
C ILE A 66 -3.00 9.90 8.90
N ALA A 67 -2.81 8.60 9.06
CA ALA A 67 -2.26 7.98 10.25
C ALA A 67 -0.84 7.49 9.96
N SER A 68 0.08 7.73 10.88
CA SER A 68 1.46 7.25 10.79
C SER A 68 1.97 6.79 12.14
N LEU A 69 2.76 5.73 12.15
CA LEU A 69 3.50 5.33 13.34
C LEU A 69 4.72 6.22 13.52
N THR A 70 5.06 6.50 14.78
CA THR A 70 6.35 7.14 15.09
C THR A 70 7.50 6.22 14.68
N PRO A 71 8.70 6.76 14.35
CA PRO A 71 9.82 5.93 13.90
C PRO A 71 10.29 4.85 14.88
N ASP A 72 10.00 5.03 16.17
CA ASP A 72 10.29 4.07 17.24
C ASP A 72 9.17 3.02 17.43
N GLY A 73 8.08 3.10 16.67
CA GLY A 73 6.94 2.18 16.74
C GLY A 73 6.12 2.28 18.03
N GLN A 74 6.32 3.32 18.85
CA GLN A 74 5.65 3.43 20.15
C GLN A 74 4.39 4.30 20.12
N GLY A 75 4.26 5.18 19.14
CA GLY A 75 3.18 6.14 19.03
C GLY A 75 2.44 6.08 17.71
N LEU A 76 1.21 6.59 17.74
CA LEU A 76 0.38 6.84 16.58
C LEU A 76 0.20 8.36 16.42
N GLU A 77 0.60 8.88 15.26
CA GLU A 77 0.40 10.26 14.85
C GLU A 77 -0.70 10.37 13.81
N LEU A 78 -1.49 11.44 13.90
CA LEU A 78 -2.55 11.77 12.96
C LEU A 78 -2.29 13.14 12.36
N ARG A 79 -2.47 13.26 11.05
CA ARG A 79 -2.34 14.50 10.28
C ARG A 79 -3.46 14.62 9.27
N LEU A 80 -3.74 15.85 8.86
CA LEU A 80 -4.72 16.18 7.82
C LEU A 80 -4.01 16.91 6.68
N LEU A 81 -4.43 16.66 5.44
CA LEU A 81 -4.04 17.51 4.32
C LEU A 81 -4.78 18.84 4.43
N ARG A 82 -4.05 19.94 4.30
CA ARG A 82 -4.55 21.31 4.34
C ARG A 82 -4.18 22.01 3.05
N CYS A 83 -5.16 22.62 2.40
CA CYS A 83 -4.93 23.56 1.32
C CYS A 83 -4.94 24.98 1.90
N HIS A 84 -3.88 25.74 1.66
CA HIS A 84 -3.79 27.14 2.07
C HIS A 84 -4.77 27.97 1.24
N PRO A 85 -5.65 28.76 1.88
CA PRO A 85 -6.70 29.49 1.17
C PRO A 85 -6.16 30.62 0.28
N ASP A 86 -4.96 31.14 0.58
CA ASP A 86 -4.41 32.33 -0.07
C ASP A 86 -3.68 32.00 -1.39
N ASP A 87 -2.94 30.89 -1.43
CA ASP A 87 -2.08 30.51 -2.56
C ASP A 87 -2.39 29.12 -3.16
N GLY A 88 -3.30 28.36 -2.53
CA GLY A 88 -3.67 27.02 -2.97
C GLY A 88 -2.58 25.96 -2.75
N THR A 89 -1.54 26.27 -1.96
CA THR A 89 -0.49 25.29 -1.63
C THR A 89 -1.03 24.23 -0.67
N TRP A 90 -0.51 23.01 -0.80
CA TRP A 90 -0.90 21.90 0.07
C TRP A 90 0.19 21.66 1.10
N ASP A 91 -0.21 21.52 2.37
CA ASP A 91 0.66 21.13 3.47
C ASP A 91 -0.06 20.13 4.39
N LEU A 92 0.67 19.55 5.34
CA LEU A 92 0.13 18.72 6.40
C LEU A 92 -0.16 19.56 7.63
N SER A 93 -1.21 19.21 8.37
CA SER A 93 -1.40 19.72 9.72
C SER A 93 -0.25 19.32 10.62
N GLU A 94 -0.11 20.02 11.75
CA GLU A 94 0.70 19.55 12.86
C GLU A 94 0.26 18.14 13.29
N ALA A 95 1.24 17.35 13.74
CA ALA A 95 1.01 15.99 14.18
C ALA A 95 0.22 16.01 15.49
N THR A 96 -0.90 15.27 15.52
CA THR A 96 -1.65 15.00 16.74
C THR A 96 -1.37 13.57 17.19
N THR A 97 -0.76 13.41 18.36
CA THR A 97 -0.50 12.08 18.93
C THR A 97 -1.78 11.49 19.51
N CYS A 98 -2.06 10.23 19.20
CA CYS A 98 -3.16 9.48 19.77
C CYS A 98 -2.68 8.66 20.98
N ASP A 99 -3.11 9.03 22.18
CA ASP A 99 -2.71 8.35 23.42
C ASP A 99 -3.47 7.03 23.69
N LEU A 100 -4.50 6.73 22.91
CA LEU A 100 -5.35 5.54 23.10
C LEU A 100 -4.63 4.22 22.76
N VAL A 101 -3.61 4.28 21.89
CA VAL A 101 -2.83 3.12 21.48
C VAL A 101 -1.35 3.46 21.62
N LYS A 102 -0.63 2.63 22.38
CA LYS A 102 0.81 2.78 22.57
C LYS A 102 1.50 1.44 22.38
N GLY A 103 2.56 1.47 21.60
CA GLY A 103 3.52 0.39 21.55
C GLY A 103 4.47 0.44 22.75
N SER A 104 5.37 -0.53 22.81
CA SER A 104 6.51 -0.52 23.71
C SER A 104 7.76 -0.95 22.94
N PRO A 105 8.97 -0.70 23.44
CA PRO A 105 10.20 -1.16 22.78
C PRO A 105 10.24 -2.69 22.57
N ALA A 106 9.58 -3.47 23.43
CA ALA A 106 9.49 -4.92 23.30
C ALA A 106 8.36 -5.38 22.37
N ILE A 107 7.30 -4.58 22.26
CA ILE A 107 6.10 -4.87 21.46
C ILE A 107 5.71 -3.58 20.72
N PRO A 108 6.42 -3.23 19.64
CA PRO A 108 6.11 -2.03 18.86
C PRO A 108 4.84 -2.21 18.04
N LEU A 109 4.22 -1.10 17.67
CA LEU A 109 3.21 -1.04 16.63
C LEU A 109 3.90 -1.22 15.27
N ILE A 110 3.31 -2.01 14.38
CA ILE A 110 3.94 -2.38 13.11
C ILE A 110 3.08 -2.14 11.87
N HIS A 111 1.75 -2.07 12.03
CA HIS A 111 0.84 -1.97 10.89
C HIS A 111 -0.39 -1.13 11.22
N LEU A 112 -0.81 -0.35 10.24
CA LEU A 112 -1.99 0.51 10.25
C LEU A 112 -2.85 0.23 9.02
N GLU A 113 -4.15 0.07 9.22
CA GLU A 113 -5.10 -0.07 8.12
C GLU A 113 -6.40 0.65 8.41
N TRP A 114 -6.85 1.50 7.48
CA TRP A 114 -8.14 2.16 7.58
C TRP A 114 -9.25 1.25 7.05
N GLY A 115 -10.36 1.21 7.79
CA GLY A 115 -11.57 0.54 7.35
C GLY A 115 -12.09 1.12 6.03
N PRO A 116 -12.69 0.29 5.15
CA PRO A 116 -13.24 0.74 3.88
C PRO A 116 -14.58 1.46 4.04
N THR A 117 -15.12 1.55 5.25
CA THR A 117 -16.43 2.13 5.56
C THR A 117 -16.38 3.66 5.54
N ASN A 118 -17.56 4.30 5.62
CA ASN A 118 -17.65 5.76 5.72
C ASN A 118 -17.38 6.26 7.15
N SER A 119 -17.41 5.38 8.14
CA SER A 119 -16.92 5.65 9.48
C SER A 119 -15.40 5.47 9.49
N PRO A 120 -14.62 6.48 9.90
CA PRO A 120 -13.17 6.38 9.92
C PRO A 120 -12.76 5.50 11.10
N GLU A 121 -12.57 4.23 10.82
CA GLU A 121 -12.07 3.22 11.74
C GLU A 121 -10.65 2.85 11.35
N LEU A 122 -9.74 2.84 12.32
CA LEU A 122 -8.34 2.52 12.11
C LEU A 122 -7.99 1.26 12.91
N ALA A 123 -7.55 0.21 12.21
CA ALA A 123 -6.93 -0.94 12.83
C ALA A 123 -5.45 -0.63 13.07
N VAL A 124 -5.00 -0.83 14.30
CA VAL A 124 -3.61 -0.72 14.74
C VAL A 124 -3.15 -2.09 15.21
N ILE A 125 -2.05 -2.58 14.64
CA ILE A 125 -1.53 -3.93 14.90
C ILE A 125 -0.13 -3.83 15.48
N ASP A 126 0.13 -4.61 16.53
CA ASP A 126 1.44 -4.70 17.16
C ASP A 126 2.26 -5.92 16.72
N ALA A 127 3.52 -5.97 17.12
CA ALA A 127 4.48 -7.01 16.75
C ALA A 127 4.10 -8.43 17.24
N VAL A 128 3.15 -8.55 18.18
CA VAL A 128 2.64 -9.86 18.64
C VAL A 128 1.28 -10.21 18.02
N GLY A 129 0.78 -9.39 17.09
CA GLY A 129 -0.43 -9.64 16.33
C GLY A 129 -1.73 -9.22 17.02
N ARG A 130 -1.67 -8.44 18.12
CA ARG A 130 -2.87 -7.87 18.73
C ARG A 130 -3.38 -6.73 17.86
N VAL A 131 -4.70 -6.65 17.73
CA VAL A 131 -5.38 -5.62 16.94
C VAL A 131 -6.21 -4.74 17.87
N VAL A 132 -6.02 -3.44 17.75
CA VAL A 132 -6.86 -2.42 18.38
C VAL A 132 -7.55 -1.63 17.27
N VAL A 133 -8.87 -1.45 17.38
CA VAL A 133 -9.64 -0.63 16.45
C VAL A 133 -10.00 0.69 17.12
N VAL A 134 -9.60 1.80 16.50
CA VAL A 134 -9.90 3.16 16.95
C VAL A 134 -10.89 3.78 15.98
N THR A 135 -12.02 4.25 16.50
CA THR A 135 -13.04 4.94 15.70
C THR A 135 -12.91 6.44 15.89
N PHE A 136 -12.82 7.19 14.79
CA PHE A 136 -12.78 8.64 14.79
C PHE A 136 -14.19 9.18 14.51
N GLY A 137 -14.69 10.05 15.39
CA GLY A 137 -16.00 10.68 15.19
C GLY A 137 -15.93 11.72 14.07
N ILE A 138 -16.80 11.63 13.07
CA ILE A 138 -17.02 12.72 12.10
C ILE A 138 -18.28 13.49 12.52
N SER A 139 -18.17 14.42 13.47
CA SER A 139 -19.29 15.31 13.81
C SER A 139 -19.04 16.71 13.27
N LEU A 140 -19.35 16.93 12.00
CA LEU A 140 -19.47 18.27 11.43
C LEU A 140 -20.93 18.68 11.47
N ASN A 141 -21.36 19.33 12.56
CA ASN A 141 -22.68 19.98 12.76
C ASN A 141 -23.95 19.14 12.48
N HIS A 142 -23.79 17.85 12.15
CA HIS A 142 -24.87 16.93 11.84
C HIS A 142 -24.66 15.64 12.63
N PRO A 143 -25.68 15.15 13.36
CA PRO A 143 -25.60 13.85 14.01
C PRO A 143 -25.58 12.74 12.96
N PHE A 144 -24.76 11.72 13.18
CA PHE A 144 -24.76 10.49 12.39
C PHE A 144 -25.26 9.34 13.27
N LEU A 145 -26.26 8.61 12.79
CA LEU A 145 -26.88 7.51 13.53
C LEU A 145 -26.00 6.25 13.42
N THR A 146 -25.31 5.90 14.49
CA THR A 146 -24.37 4.76 14.55
C THR A 146 -25.04 3.41 14.79
N ARG A 147 -26.20 3.40 15.45
CA ARG A 147 -27.00 2.19 15.75
C ARG A 147 -28.47 2.55 15.78
N ARG A 148 -29.32 1.74 15.15
CA ARG A 148 -30.78 1.82 15.25
C ARG A 148 -31.28 0.90 16.36
N VAL A 149 -32.19 1.38 17.19
CA VAL A 149 -32.85 0.57 18.25
C VAL A 149 -33.62 -0.60 17.64
N ASP A 150 -34.10 -0.47 16.39
CA ASP A 150 -34.80 -1.54 15.66
C ASP A 150 -33.95 -2.80 15.38
N ALA A 151 -32.62 -2.72 15.56
CA ALA A 151 -31.73 -3.87 15.41
C ALA A 151 -31.64 -4.73 16.68
N ASP A 152 -32.16 -4.24 17.80
CA ASP A 152 -32.24 -5.02 19.04
C ASP A 152 -33.45 -5.94 18.93
N THR A 153 -33.20 -7.23 18.73
CA THR A 153 -34.23 -8.24 18.97
C THR A 153 -34.65 -8.11 20.43
N VAL A 154 -35.92 -7.80 20.67
CA VAL A 154 -36.48 -7.76 22.03
C VAL A 154 -36.45 -9.19 22.54
N ASP A 155 -35.37 -9.55 23.23
CA ASP A 155 -35.21 -10.86 23.85
C ASP A 155 -36.24 -10.98 24.97
N SER A 156 -37.43 -11.45 24.61
CA SER A 156 -38.54 -11.69 25.53
C SER A 156 -38.38 -13.06 26.17
N LEU A 157 -37.18 -13.40 26.64
CA LEU A 157 -36.89 -14.71 27.22
C LEU A 157 -37.36 -14.88 28.68
N ASN A 158 -38.25 -14.00 29.15
CA ASN A 158 -38.88 -14.08 30.47
C ASN A 158 -40.40 -13.91 30.44
N ALA A 159 -41.07 -14.22 29.34
CA ALA A 159 -42.52 -14.41 29.36
C ALA A 159 -42.85 -15.75 30.03
N VAL A 160 -42.78 -15.79 31.36
CA VAL A 160 -43.43 -16.83 32.16
C VAL A 160 -44.94 -16.62 32.03
N SER A 161 -45.60 -17.57 31.38
CA SER A 161 -47.05 -17.79 31.49
C SER A 161 -47.31 -19.24 31.86
#